data_AF-A0A5B7WSW0-F1
#
_entry.id   AF-A0A5B7WSW0-F1
#
_cell.length_a   1.000
_cell.length_b   1.000
_cell.length_c   1.000
_cell.angle_alpha   90.00
_cell.angle_beta   90.00
_cell.angle_gamma   90.00
#
_symmetry.space_group_name_H-M   'P 1'
#
loop_
_entity.id
_entity.type
_entity.pdbx_description
1 polymer ?
#
loop_
_entity_poly.entity_id
_entity_poly.type
_entity_poly.pdbx_seq_one_letter_code
_entity_poly.pdbx_strand_id
1 'polypeptide(L)'
;MTEARHNAVSFEVASVNREGVDTSIDGILINPETMRAYVADEAAAERSMQVGSPTDQVVIHLARGELAQAGEMITEQRLLDPMNAHLRVLDTELTRMQGDTQRAINRLRKLAEEFADTEYEPLMQHHLGMAFYETRDYRAAVTRFTLALEQRQAINAPRHLVDASRICLQMAEQRLQASA
;
A
#
# COMPACT_ATOMS: atom_id res chain seq x y z
N MET A 1 31.55 1.42 -51.30
CA MET A 1 31.37 0.59 -50.09
C MET A 1 31.18 1.53 -48.94
N THR A 2 29.93 1.65 -48.51
CA THR A 2 29.41 2.68 -47.63
C THR A 2 28.93 2.00 -46.36
N GLU A 3 29.63 2.14 -45.25
CA GLU A 3 29.11 1.87 -43.91
C GLU A 3 29.70 2.96 -42.99
N ALA A 4 28.98 4.07 -42.85
CA ALA A 4 27.90 4.28 -41.88
C ALA A 4 28.44 4.35 -40.44
N ARG A 5 28.81 5.58 -40.07
CA ARG A 5 28.82 6.07 -38.68
C ARG A 5 27.50 5.68 -38.01
N HIS A 6 27.54 4.88 -36.96
CA HIS A 6 26.50 4.90 -35.94
C HIS A 6 27.14 5.19 -34.59
N ASN A 7 27.10 6.49 -34.32
CA ASN A 7 27.11 7.14 -33.04
C ASN A 7 26.66 6.20 -31.91
N ALA A 8 27.53 5.96 -30.93
CA ALA A 8 27.14 5.37 -29.65
C ALA A 8 26.14 6.32 -28.99
N VAL A 9 24.85 6.05 -29.17
CA VAL A 9 23.79 6.70 -28.43
C VAL A 9 23.90 6.18 -27.01
N SER A 10 24.51 7.01 -26.15
CA SER A 10 24.31 6.99 -24.72
C SER A 10 22.82 6.90 -24.46
N PHE A 11 22.31 5.69 -24.20
CA PHE A 11 20.96 5.54 -23.67
C PHE A 11 21.06 5.80 -22.17
N GLU A 12 21.20 7.09 -21.85
CA GLU A 12 20.72 7.64 -20.61
C GLU A 12 19.22 7.36 -20.59
N VAL A 13 18.83 6.16 -20.13
CA VAL A 13 17.44 5.91 -19.74
C VAL A 13 17.23 6.87 -18.59
N ALA A 14 16.55 7.97 -18.92
CA ALA A 14 16.08 8.97 -17.98
C ALA A 14 15.65 8.30 -16.68
N SER A 15 16.21 8.79 -15.58
CA SER A 15 15.61 8.84 -14.25
C SER A 15 14.09 8.65 -14.30
N VAL A 16 13.61 7.40 -14.23
CA VAL A 16 12.21 7.15 -13.90
C VAL A 16 12.16 7.45 -12.41
N ASN A 17 11.67 8.65 -12.08
CA ASN A 17 11.52 9.10 -10.70
C ASN A 17 10.97 7.96 -9.84
N ARG A 18 11.77 7.52 -8.86
CA ARG A 18 11.44 6.50 -7.85
C ARG A 18 10.46 7.07 -6.82
N GLU A 19 9.40 7.74 -7.27
CA GLU A 19 8.42 8.43 -6.41
C GLU A 19 7.30 7.46 -6.00
N GLY A 20 7.66 6.47 -5.18
CA GLY A 20 6.71 5.61 -4.48
C GLY A 20 6.80 5.84 -2.98
N VAL A 21 5.73 5.47 -2.27
CA VAL A 21 5.70 5.50 -0.80
C VAL A 21 6.31 4.19 -0.28
N ASP A 22 7.27 4.29 0.63
CA ASP A 22 7.98 3.15 1.22
C ASP A 22 7.03 2.24 2.04
N THR A 23 7.19 0.92 1.89
CA THR A 23 6.43 -0.11 2.61
C THR A 23 7.25 -0.82 3.70
N SER A 24 8.54 -0.50 3.83
CA SER A 24 9.59 -1.24 4.57
C SER A 24 9.95 -2.61 4.01
N ILE A 25 9.25 -3.09 2.98
CA ILE A 25 9.59 -4.32 2.26
C ILE A 25 10.48 -3.94 1.09
N ASP A 26 11.73 -4.41 1.11
CA ASP A 26 12.69 -4.13 0.05
C ASP A 26 12.13 -4.54 -1.31
N GLY A 27 12.11 -3.59 -2.25
CA GLY A 27 11.60 -3.77 -3.60
C GLY A 27 10.11 -3.47 -3.80
N ILE A 28 9.35 -3.17 -2.74
CA ILE A 28 7.91 -2.86 -2.81
C ILE A 28 7.65 -1.41 -2.40
N LEU A 29 6.92 -0.69 -3.25
CA LEU A 29 6.45 0.66 -2.99
C LEU A 29 4.94 0.76 -3.20
N ILE A 30 4.30 1.77 -2.62
CA ILE A 30 2.92 2.15 -2.94
C ILE A 30 2.95 3.29 -3.96
N ASN A 31 2.17 3.14 -5.03
CA ASN A 31 1.96 4.21 -5.99
C ASN A 31 0.99 5.25 -5.37
N PRO A 32 1.44 6.50 -5.14
CA PRO A 32 0.63 7.53 -4.47
C PRO A 32 -0.57 8.00 -5.30
N GLU A 33 -0.60 7.74 -6.61
CA GLU A 33 -1.72 8.11 -7.48
C GLU A 33 -2.83 7.06 -7.49
N THR A 34 -2.51 5.79 -7.26
CA THR A 34 -3.47 4.68 -7.30
C THR A 34 -3.74 4.06 -5.94
N MET A 35 -2.93 4.40 -4.94
CA MET A 35 -2.93 3.79 -3.60
C MET A 35 -2.79 2.28 -3.67
N ARG A 36 -2.00 1.75 -4.61
CA ARG A 36 -1.74 0.30 -4.74
C ARG A 36 -0.25 0.01 -4.62
N ALA A 37 0.08 -1.07 -3.94
CA ALA A 37 1.44 -1.58 -3.91
C ALA A 37 1.85 -2.06 -5.31
N TYR A 38 3.12 -1.88 -5.66
CA TYR A 38 3.72 -2.37 -6.89
C TYR A 38 5.18 -2.76 -6.64
N VAL A 39 5.70 -3.65 -7.50
CA VAL A 39 7.10 -4.04 -7.45
C VAL A 39 7.97 -2.97 -8.13
N ALA A 40 8.80 -2.31 -7.33
CA ALA A 40 9.76 -1.30 -7.80
C ALA A 40 11.14 -1.90 -8.12
N ASP A 41 11.50 -3.02 -7.47
CA ASP A 41 12.69 -3.83 -7.76
C ASP A 41 12.37 -5.31 -7.54
N GLU A 42 12.27 -6.07 -8.62
CA GLU A 42 11.91 -7.49 -8.60
C GLU A 42 12.96 -8.36 -7.89
N ALA A 43 14.25 -8.03 -8.05
CA ALA A 43 15.31 -8.81 -7.41
C ALA A 43 15.32 -8.59 -5.89
N ALA A 44 15.00 -7.36 -5.45
CA ALA A 44 14.83 -7.06 -4.03
C ALA A 44 13.56 -7.72 -3.47
N ALA A 45 12.44 -7.64 -4.18
CA ALA A 45 11.19 -8.28 -3.78
C ALA A 45 11.36 -9.81 -3.63
N GLU A 46 12.10 -10.45 -4.53
CA GLU A 46 12.38 -11.89 -4.44
C GLU A 46 13.23 -12.26 -3.22
N ARG A 47 14.20 -11.41 -2.84
CA ARG A 47 14.95 -11.62 -1.58
C ARG A 47 14.03 -11.46 -0.37
N SER A 48 13.20 -10.42 -0.35
CA SER A 48 12.19 -10.19 0.69
C SER A 48 11.21 -11.35 0.81
N MET A 49 10.80 -11.96 -0.31
CA MET A 49 9.92 -13.12 -0.35
C MET A 49 10.52 -14.32 0.40
N GLN A 50 11.84 -14.52 0.31
CA GLN A 50 12.54 -15.66 0.92
C GLN A 50 12.76 -15.51 2.43
N VAL A 51 12.93 -14.28 2.92
CA VAL A 51 13.33 -14.02 4.33
C VAL A 51 12.26 -13.29 5.15
N GLY A 52 11.27 -12.71 4.48
CA GLY A 52 10.22 -11.91 5.09
C GLY A 52 9.17 -12.73 5.82
N SER A 53 8.34 -12.04 6.59
CA SER A 53 7.21 -12.63 7.28
C SER A 53 6.13 -13.08 6.28
N PRO A 54 5.17 -13.93 6.70
CA PRO A 54 4.01 -14.25 5.86
C PRO A 54 3.21 -13.01 5.44
N THR A 55 3.22 -11.93 6.24
CA THR A 55 2.57 -10.66 5.88
C THR A 55 3.31 -9.99 4.72
N ASP A 56 4.65 -9.98 4.74
CA ASP A 56 5.46 -9.41 3.66
C ASP A 56 5.26 -10.18 2.35
N GLN A 57 5.21 -11.52 2.44
CA GLN A 57 4.95 -12.39 1.30
C GLN A 57 3.58 -12.12 0.67
N VAL A 58 2.53 -11.92 1.48
CA VAL A 58 1.20 -11.50 0.98
C VAL A 58 1.28 -10.15 0.27
N VAL A 59 1.98 -9.15 0.85
CA VAL A 59 2.13 -7.83 0.22
C VAL A 59 2.85 -7.93 -1.13
N ILE A 60 3.88 -8.77 -1.23
CA ILE A 60 4.62 -9.01 -2.49
C ILE A 60 3.70 -9.65 -3.54
N HIS A 61 2.93 -10.68 -3.18
CA HIS A 61 1.93 -11.27 -4.09
C HIS A 61 0.90 -10.25 -4.56
N LEU A 62 0.36 -9.42 -3.65
CA LEU A 62 -0.56 -8.34 -4.00
C LEU A 62 0.09 -7.33 -4.97
N ALA A 63 1.33 -6.93 -4.71
CA ALA A 63 2.09 -6.00 -5.57
C ALA A 63 2.36 -6.57 -6.98
N ARG A 64 2.52 -7.88 -7.10
CA ARG A 64 2.65 -8.61 -8.37
C ARG A 64 1.30 -8.84 -9.08
N GLY A 65 0.18 -8.59 -8.40
CA GLY A 65 -1.17 -8.91 -8.89
C GLY A 65 -1.53 -10.40 -8.81
N GLU A 66 -0.78 -11.17 -8.03
CA GLU A 66 -0.94 -12.61 -7.81
C GLU A 66 -2.03 -12.87 -6.75
N LEU A 67 -3.26 -12.42 -7.05
CA LEU A 67 -4.36 -12.37 -6.09
C LEU A 67 -4.77 -13.76 -5.56
N ALA A 68 -4.60 -14.81 -6.36
CA ALA A 68 -4.91 -16.17 -5.95
C ALA A 68 -3.94 -16.66 -4.87
N GLN A 69 -2.64 -16.44 -5.08
CA GLN A 69 -1.57 -16.80 -4.16
C GLN A 69 -1.68 -16.00 -2.84
N ALA A 70 -1.94 -14.70 -2.94
CA ALA A 70 -2.22 -13.87 -1.77
C ALA A 70 -3.40 -14.41 -0.95
N GLY A 71 -4.50 -14.78 -1.61
CA GLY A 71 -5.70 -15.30 -0.95
C GLY A 71 -5.50 -16.67 -0.28
N GLU A 72 -4.77 -17.58 -0.93
CA GLU A 72 -4.39 -18.87 -0.35
C GLU A 72 -3.57 -18.66 0.92
N MET A 73 -2.51 -17.85 0.83
CA MET A 73 -1.64 -17.56 1.96
C MET A 73 -2.38 -16.87 3.12
N ILE A 74 -3.25 -15.89 2.84
CA ILE A 74 -4.09 -15.26 3.87
C ILE A 74 -4.97 -16.30 4.57
N THR A 75 -5.54 -17.24 3.81
CA THR A 75 -6.41 -18.30 4.36
C THR A 75 -5.63 -19.22 5.28
N GLU A 76 -4.46 -19.68 4.86
CA GLU A 76 -3.58 -20.54 5.66
C GLU A 76 -3.14 -19.84 6.95
N GLN A 77 -2.67 -18.59 6.85
CA GLN A 77 -2.18 -17.86 8.02
C GLN A 77 -3.30 -17.52 9.01
N ARG A 78 -4.53 -17.30 8.53
CA ARG A 78 -5.71 -17.07 9.38
C ARG A 78 -6.06 -18.29 10.24
N LEU A 79 -5.74 -19.50 9.81
CA LEU A 79 -5.91 -20.70 10.64
C LEU A 79 -4.95 -20.72 11.84
N LEU A 80 -3.80 -20.07 11.70
CA LEU A 80 -2.76 -20.01 12.74
C LEU A 80 -2.99 -18.84 13.70
N ASP A 81 -3.26 -17.65 13.17
CA ASP A 81 -3.55 -16.44 13.95
C ASP A 81 -4.71 -15.66 13.32
N PRO A 82 -5.96 -15.97 13.70
CA PRO A 82 -7.13 -15.32 13.13
C PRO A 82 -7.26 -13.85 13.53
N MET A 83 -6.58 -13.40 14.59
CA MET A 83 -6.67 -12.04 15.13
C MET A 83 -5.55 -11.12 14.64
N ASN A 84 -4.60 -11.63 13.86
CA ASN A 84 -3.52 -10.84 13.27
C ASN A 84 -4.06 -9.62 12.50
N ALA A 85 -3.82 -8.41 13.04
CA ALA A 85 -4.35 -7.17 12.50
C ALA A 85 -3.88 -6.91 11.07
N HIS A 86 -2.60 -7.16 10.77
CA HIS A 86 -2.02 -6.96 9.44
C HIS A 86 -2.65 -7.88 8.40
N LEU A 87 -2.76 -9.18 8.67
CA LEU A 87 -3.40 -10.11 7.73
C LEU A 87 -4.87 -9.81 7.49
N ARG A 88 -5.59 -9.35 8.52
CA ARG A 88 -6.99 -8.95 8.38
C ARG A 88 -7.16 -7.72 7.51
N VAL A 89 -6.21 -6.78 7.57
CA VAL A 89 -6.15 -5.64 6.66
C VAL A 89 -5.78 -6.06 5.25
N LEU A 90 -4.79 -6.96 5.08
CA LEU A 90 -4.41 -7.46 3.76
C LEU A 90 -5.52 -8.24 3.05
N ASP A 91 -6.40 -8.91 3.79
CA ASP A 91 -7.64 -9.49 3.23
C ASP A 91 -8.58 -8.43 2.64
N THR A 92 -8.64 -7.25 3.26
CA THR A 92 -9.40 -6.12 2.70
C THR A 92 -8.72 -5.51 1.47
N GLU A 93 -7.38 -5.49 1.45
CA GLU A 93 -6.61 -5.08 0.26
C GLU A 93 -6.80 -6.06 -0.90
N LEU A 94 -6.79 -7.36 -0.64
CA LEU A 94 -7.13 -8.38 -1.63
C LEU A 94 -8.53 -8.15 -2.19
N THR A 95 -9.53 -7.94 -1.31
CA THR A 95 -10.91 -7.64 -1.71
C THR A 95 -10.98 -6.38 -2.59
N ARG A 96 -10.22 -5.35 -2.24
CA ARG A 96 -10.12 -4.10 -3.01
C ARG A 96 -9.48 -4.34 -4.38
N MET A 97 -8.40 -5.11 -4.45
CA MET A 97 -7.73 -5.44 -5.72
C MET A 97 -8.58 -6.34 -6.63
N GLN A 98 -9.49 -7.14 -6.07
CA GLN A 98 -10.50 -7.88 -6.81
C GLN A 98 -11.64 -6.99 -7.36
N GLY A 99 -11.64 -5.70 -7.04
CA GLY A 99 -12.60 -4.72 -7.54
C GLY A 99 -13.82 -4.49 -6.65
N ASP A 100 -13.91 -5.14 -5.47
CA ASP A 100 -15.00 -4.93 -4.51
C ASP A 100 -14.59 -3.94 -3.41
N THR A 101 -14.22 -2.72 -3.83
CA THR A 101 -13.74 -1.67 -2.92
C THR A 101 -14.79 -1.30 -1.86
N GLN A 102 -16.09 -1.36 -2.19
CA GLN A 102 -17.14 -1.05 -1.23
C GLN A 102 -17.22 -2.08 -0.09
N ARG A 103 -17.06 -3.37 -0.41
CA ARG A 103 -16.96 -4.42 0.63
C ARG A 103 -15.69 -4.25 1.47
N ALA A 104 -14.56 -3.90 0.84
CA ALA A 104 -13.33 -3.61 1.56
C ALA A 104 -13.52 -2.47 2.58
N ILE A 105 -14.13 -1.34 2.17
CA ILE A 105 -14.48 -0.22 3.06
C ILE A 105 -15.35 -0.69 4.23
N ASN A 106 -16.41 -1.44 3.95
CA ASN A 106 -17.33 -1.93 4.99
C ASN A 106 -16.61 -2.84 6.00
N ARG A 107 -15.67 -3.67 5.55
CA ARG A 107 -14.89 -4.54 6.43
C ARG A 107 -13.89 -3.72 7.25
N LEU A 108 -13.17 -2.80 6.62
CA LEU A 108 -12.22 -1.91 7.28
C LEU A 108 -12.88 -1.03 8.35
N ARG A 109 -14.12 -0.55 8.14
CA ARG A 109 -14.86 0.19 9.18
C ARG A 109 -15.09 -0.65 10.43
N LYS A 110 -15.48 -1.92 10.26
CA LYS A 110 -15.64 -2.85 11.39
C LYS A 110 -14.31 -3.13 12.08
N LEU A 111 -13.23 -3.26 11.31
CA LEU A 111 -11.89 -3.41 11.90
C LEU A 111 -11.46 -2.16 12.67
N ALA A 112 -11.75 -0.96 12.16
CA ALA A 112 -11.45 0.29 12.88
C ALA A 112 -12.25 0.40 14.19
N GLU A 113 -13.50 -0.05 14.23
CA GLU A 113 -14.29 -0.14 15.47
C GLU A 113 -13.71 -1.18 16.44
N GLU A 114 -13.26 -2.32 15.93
CA GLU A 114 -12.71 -3.41 16.73
C GLU A 114 -11.32 -3.10 17.31
N PHE A 115 -10.49 -2.41 16.54
CA PHE A 115 -9.13 -2.01 16.93
C PHE A 115 -9.06 -0.58 17.47
N ALA A 116 -10.20 0.03 17.80
CA ALA A 116 -10.26 1.36 18.40
C ALA A 116 -9.40 1.41 19.68
N ASP A 117 -8.66 2.50 19.85
CA ASP A 117 -7.75 2.74 20.98
C ASP A 117 -6.60 1.72 21.12
N THR A 118 -6.29 0.96 20.06
CA THR A 118 -5.13 0.06 20.00
C THR A 118 -4.01 0.61 19.12
N GLU A 119 -2.81 0.04 19.23
CA GLU A 119 -1.68 0.39 18.34
C GLU A 119 -1.96 0.12 16.85
N TYR A 120 -2.96 -0.71 16.53
CA TYR A 120 -3.35 -1.08 15.17
C TYR A 120 -4.43 -0.18 14.58
N GLU A 121 -5.09 0.67 15.35
CA GLU A 121 -6.09 1.60 14.81
C GLU A 121 -5.55 2.44 13.64
N PRO A 122 -4.33 3.02 13.70
CA PRO A 122 -3.79 3.82 12.61
C PRO A 122 -3.58 3.01 11.32
N LEU A 123 -3.39 1.69 11.42
CA LEU A 123 -3.35 0.81 10.25
C LEU A 123 -4.73 0.79 9.57
N MET A 124 -5.80 0.58 10.33
CA MET A 124 -7.17 0.53 9.80
C MET A 124 -7.56 1.87 9.15
N GLN A 125 -7.24 2.99 9.81
CA GLN A 125 -7.54 4.32 9.28
C GLN A 125 -6.75 4.62 8.00
N HIS A 126 -5.47 4.22 7.93
CA HIS A 126 -4.66 4.40 6.73
C HIS A 126 -5.25 3.64 5.53
N HIS A 127 -5.59 2.36 5.71
CA HIS A 127 -6.18 1.55 4.64
C HIS A 127 -7.61 2.00 4.26
N LEU A 128 -8.40 2.51 5.21
CA LEU A 128 -9.66 3.22 4.89
C LEU A 128 -9.40 4.42 3.98
N GLY A 129 -8.36 5.21 4.28
CA GLY A 129 -7.96 6.34 3.44
C GLY A 129 -7.66 5.91 2.00
N MET A 130 -6.91 4.82 1.83
CA MET A 130 -6.58 4.26 0.51
C MET A 130 -7.84 3.82 -0.24
N ALA A 131 -8.76 3.13 0.43
CA ALA A 131 -10.00 2.65 -0.18
C ALA A 131 -10.94 3.80 -0.59
N PHE A 132 -11.08 4.85 0.23
CA PHE A 132 -11.86 6.03 -0.13
C PHE A 132 -11.21 6.84 -1.26
N TYR A 133 -9.88 6.91 -1.28
CA TYR A 133 -9.16 7.58 -2.36
C TYR A 133 -9.45 6.89 -3.72
N GLU A 134 -9.44 5.56 -3.75
CA GLU A 134 -9.77 4.79 -4.96
C GLU A 134 -11.21 5.02 -5.44
N THR A 135 -12.18 5.18 -4.52
CA THR A 135 -13.56 5.53 -4.87
C THR A 135 -13.77 7.02 -5.15
N ARG A 136 -12.70 7.81 -5.18
CA ARG A 136 -12.69 9.28 -5.37
C ARG A 136 -13.44 10.07 -4.30
N ASP A 137 -13.72 9.45 -3.15
CA ASP A 137 -14.20 10.18 -1.97
C ASP A 137 -12.99 10.80 -1.24
N TYR A 138 -12.39 11.81 -1.89
CA TYR A 138 -11.17 12.43 -1.39
C TYR A 138 -11.38 13.13 -0.04
N ARG A 139 -12.61 13.58 0.27
CA ARG A 139 -12.94 14.18 1.56
C ARG A 139 -12.89 13.13 2.68
N ALA A 140 -13.46 11.94 2.45
CA ALA A 140 -13.33 10.84 3.39
C ALA A 140 -11.88 10.36 3.49
N ALA A 141 -11.16 10.28 2.36
CA ALA A 141 -9.75 9.89 2.35
C ALA A 141 -8.87 10.82 3.20
N VAL A 142 -9.00 12.15 3.04
CA VAL A 142 -8.30 13.15 3.85
C VAL A 142 -8.56 12.91 5.34
N THR A 143 -9.84 12.83 5.73
CA THR A 143 -10.22 12.57 7.14
C THR A 143 -9.52 11.35 7.73
N ARG A 144 -9.45 10.25 6.96
CA ARG A 144 -8.87 8.98 7.42
C ARG A 144 -7.35 9.02 7.48
N PHE A 145 -6.69 9.62 6.49
CA PHE A 145 -5.24 9.76 6.51
C PHE A 145 -4.75 10.73 7.59
N THR A 146 -5.49 11.82 7.86
CA THR A 146 -5.20 12.72 8.98
C THR A 146 -5.20 11.97 10.30
N LEU A 147 -6.26 11.21 10.57
CA LEU A 147 -6.36 10.43 11.81
C LEU A 147 -5.22 9.40 11.93
N ALA A 148 -4.92 8.67 10.85
CA ALA A 148 -3.81 7.73 10.83
C ALA A 148 -2.46 8.40 11.09
N LEU A 149 -2.23 9.59 10.55
CA LEU A 149 -1.00 10.35 10.75
C LEU A 149 -0.85 10.79 12.21
N GLU A 150 -1.88 11.42 12.77
CA GLU A 150 -1.90 11.92 14.14
C GLU A 150 -1.66 10.79 15.14
N GLN A 151 -2.35 9.67 14.97
CA GLN A 151 -2.19 8.52 15.88
C GLN A 151 -0.78 7.89 15.75
N ARG A 152 -0.23 7.75 14.54
CA ARG A 152 1.14 7.26 14.33
C ARG A 152 2.18 8.15 14.98
N GLN A 153 2.00 9.46 14.93
CA GLN A 153 2.88 10.42 15.61
C GLN A 153 2.75 10.30 17.13
N ALA A 154 1.54 10.17 17.66
CA ALA A 154 1.30 10.04 19.10
C ALA A 154 1.97 8.80 19.70
N ILE A 155 2.01 7.69 18.97
CA ILE A 155 2.65 6.44 19.42
C ILE A 155 4.13 6.31 19.01
N ASN A 156 4.73 7.33 18.40
CA ASN A 156 6.09 7.29 17.85
C ASN A 156 6.32 6.11 16.90
N ALA A 157 5.37 5.86 15.99
CA ALA A 157 5.46 4.78 15.02
C ALA A 157 6.71 4.88 14.14
N PRO A 158 7.17 3.76 13.54
CA PRO A 158 8.26 3.76 12.57
C PRO A 158 8.10 4.84 11.49
N ARG A 159 9.23 5.49 11.15
CA ARG A 159 9.24 6.65 10.24
C ARG A 159 8.56 6.39 8.90
N HIS A 160 8.76 5.20 8.30
CA HIS A 160 8.14 4.86 7.01
C HIS A 160 6.60 4.88 7.09
N LEU A 161 5.98 4.49 8.21
CA LEU A 161 4.52 4.55 8.39
C LEU A 161 4.03 5.99 8.53
N VAL A 162 4.77 6.84 9.24
CA VAL A 162 4.46 8.27 9.36
C VAL A 162 4.55 8.94 7.99
N ASP A 163 5.64 8.69 7.26
CA ASP A 163 5.86 9.22 5.92
C ASP A 163 4.78 8.72 4.94
N ALA A 164 4.37 7.45 5.04
CA ALA A 164 3.28 6.91 4.23
C ALA A 164 1.95 7.64 4.46
N SER A 165 1.51 7.81 5.71
CA SER A 165 0.26 8.56 5.98
C SER A 165 0.35 10.00 5.50
N ARG A 166 1.51 10.65 5.68
CA ARG A 166 1.73 12.04 5.26
C ARG A 166 1.66 12.21 3.75
N ILE A 167 2.33 11.35 2.98
CA ILE A 167 2.32 11.42 1.51
C ILE A 167 0.91 11.12 0.98
N CYS A 168 0.25 10.08 1.47
CA CYS A 168 -1.12 9.75 1.03
C CYS A 168 -2.13 10.85 1.39
N LEU A 169 -1.99 11.49 2.56
CA LEU A 169 -2.78 12.66 2.95
C LEU A 169 -2.58 13.81 1.94
N GLN A 170 -1.33 14.15 1.63
CA GLN A 170 -1.01 15.21 0.67
C GLN A 170 -1.65 14.95 -0.70
N MET A 171 -1.62 13.70 -1.17
CA MET A 171 -2.26 13.33 -2.44
C MET A 171 -3.78 13.49 -2.37
N ALA A 172 -4.41 13.02 -1.28
CA ALA A 172 -5.85 13.16 -1.09
C ALA A 172 -6.28 14.63 -1.04
N GLU A 173 -5.52 15.49 -0.36
CA GLU A 173 -5.76 16.94 -0.31
C GLU A 173 -5.64 17.59 -1.68
N GLN A 174 -4.61 17.25 -2.45
CA GLN A 174 -4.44 17.76 -3.82
C GLN A 174 -5.61 17.36 -4.72
N ARG A 175 -6.06 16.11 -4.64
CA ARG A 175 -7.23 15.64 -5.41
C ARG A 175 -8.53 16.30 -4.98
N LEU A 176 -8.71 16.52 -3.68
CA LEU A 176 -9.87 17.24 -3.14
C LEU A 176 -9.91 18.68 -3.64
N GLN A 177 -8.77 19.38 -3.65
CA GLN A 177 -8.65 20.75 -4.16
C GLN A 177 -8.91 20.82 -5.68
N ALA A 178 -8.38 19.85 -6.45
CA ALA A 178 -8.59 19.78 -7.89
C ALA A 178 -10.04 19.40 -8.30
N SER A 179 -10.84 18.90 -7.36
CA SER A 179 -12.23 18.48 -7.58
C SER A 179 -13.27 19.52 -7.11
N ALA A 180 -12.81 20.65 -6.56
CA ALA A 180 -13.64 21.75 -6.07
C ALA A 180 -13.86 22.81 -7.17
#